data_AF-A0A7W9ZC96-F1
#
_entry.id   AF-A0A7W9ZC96-F1
#
_cell.length_a   1.000
_cell.length_b   1.000
_cell.length_c   1.000
_cell.angle_alpha   90.00
_cell.angle_beta   90.00
_cell.angle_gamma   90.00
#
_symmetry.space_group_name_H-M   'P 1'
#
loop_
_entity.id
_entity.type
_entity.pdbx_description
1 polymer ?
#
loop_
_entity_poly.entity_id
_entity_poly.type
_entity_poly.pdbx_seq_one_letter_code
_entity_poly.pdbx_strand_id
1 'polypeptide(L)'
;MSFIRVVVAATLAGMLGACASSGPTYSQRMQQRQAAYAAAAGAPVRSFQFFNLWSWEPLSNTELAVYTRPNQAWLVDVEDNCQNLWFTNTIGLTANASQVQVHFDKVLTGRAYVPCIIMQIRPVDLARLKVEQQAQRKIDAEPRPAEQPVPGQSSGG
;
A
#
# COMPACT_ATOMS: atom_id res chain seq x y z
N MET A 1 4.94 -53.29 -12.67
CA MET A 1 3.74 -52.67 -13.29
C MET A 1 2.80 -51.97 -12.29
N SER A 2 2.73 -52.39 -11.01
CA SER A 2 1.92 -51.69 -9.98
C SER A 2 2.54 -50.39 -9.46
N PHE A 3 3.88 -50.34 -9.33
CA PHE A 3 4.62 -49.16 -8.85
C PHE A 3 4.49 -47.91 -9.73
N ILE A 4 4.34 -48.08 -11.05
CA ILE A 4 4.19 -46.96 -12.00
C ILE A 4 2.82 -46.27 -11.82
N ARG A 5 1.78 -47.04 -11.48
CA ARG A 5 0.42 -46.49 -11.23
C ARG A 5 0.35 -45.69 -9.93
N VAL A 6 1.11 -46.11 -8.91
CA VAL A 6 1.19 -45.40 -7.63
C VAL A 6 1.92 -44.06 -7.76
N VAL A 7 2.97 -44.01 -8.60
CA VAL A 7 3.72 -42.76 -8.85
C VAL A 7 2.89 -41.75 -9.64
N VAL A 8 2.11 -42.18 -10.64
CA VAL A 8 1.25 -41.28 -11.44
C VAL A 8 0.10 -40.71 -10.61
N ALA A 9 -0.46 -41.49 -9.68
CA ALA A 9 -1.52 -41.02 -8.79
C ALA A 9 -1.01 -39.98 -7.76
N ALA A 10 0.23 -40.15 -7.27
CA ALA A 10 0.83 -39.22 -6.31
C ALA A 10 1.16 -37.85 -6.94
N THR A 11 1.50 -37.81 -8.23
CA THR A 11 1.76 -36.54 -8.94
C THR A 11 0.50 -35.72 -9.24
N LEU A 12 -0.68 -36.36 -9.37
CA LEU A 12 -1.94 -35.65 -9.66
C LEU A 12 -2.50 -34.88 -8.45
N ALA A 13 -2.22 -35.32 -7.22
CA ALA A 13 -2.76 -34.71 -6.02
C ALA A 13 -2.05 -33.39 -5.60
N GLY A 14 -0.84 -33.14 -6.12
CA GLY A 14 -0.06 -31.94 -5.79
C GLY A 14 -0.46 -30.66 -6.54
N MET A 15 -1.21 -30.78 -7.64
CA MET A 15 -1.52 -29.63 -8.53
C MET A 15 -2.78 -28.83 -8.15
N LEU A 16 -3.55 -29.28 -7.14
CA LEU A 16 -4.83 -28.66 -6.77
C LEU A 16 -4.69 -27.38 -5.91
N GLY A 17 -3.49 -27.01 -5.47
CA GLY A 17 -3.26 -25.85 -4.60
C GLY A 17 -3.10 -24.50 -5.33
N ALA A 18 -2.99 -24.48 -6.66
CA ALA A 18 -2.64 -23.27 -7.41
C ALA A 18 -3.84 -22.42 -7.89
N CYS A 19 -5.08 -22.90 -7.73
CA CYS A 19 -6.25 -22.31 -8.38
C CYS A 19 -6.98 -21.20 -7.57
N ALA A 20 -6.48 -20.77 -6.41
CA ALA A 20 -7.19 -19.82 -5.54
C ALA A 20 -6.61 -18.39 -5.49
N SER A 21 -5.52 -18.08 -6.20
CA SER A 21 -4.76 -16.84 -5.95
C SER A 21 -4.46 -16.07 -7.24
N SER A 22 -5.48 -15.54 -7.91
CA SER A 22 -5.31 -14.84 -9.20
C SER A 22 -5.26 -13.31 -9.11
N GLY A 23 -4.77 -12.76 -7.99
CA GLY A 23 -4.49 -11.32 -7.84
C GLY A 23 -3.62 -11.04 -6.62
N PRO A 24 -2.97 -9.86 -6.56
CA PRO A 24 -2.16 -9.49 -5.40
C PRO A 24 -3.04 -9.52 -4.13
N THR A 25 -2.50 -10.03 -3.04
CA THR A 25 -3.19 -10.00 -1.74
C THR A 25 -3.34 -8.55 -1.27
N TYR A 26 -4.23 -8.33 -0.29
CA TYR A 26 -4.38 -7.00 0.31
C TYR A 26 -3.04 -6.46 0.86
N SER A 27 -2.27 -7.30 1.54
CA SER A 27 -0.96 -6.91 2.08
C SER A 27 0.04 -6.55 0.98
N GLN A 28 0.06 -7.31 -0.13
CA GLN A 28 0.91 -7.01 -1.28
C GLN A 28 0.57 -5.66 -1.91
N ARG A 29 -0.72 -5.34 -2.07
CA ARG A 29 -1.14 -4.04 -2.60
C ARG A 29 -0.73 -2.88 -1.70
N MET A 30 -0.83 -3.04 -0.39
CA MET A 30 -0.41 -2.00 0.56
C MET A 30 1.10 -1.79 0.54
N GLN A 31 1.89 -2.86 0.50
CA GLN A 31 3.35 -2.79 0.35
C GLN A 31 3.75 -2.12 -0.97
N GLN A 32 3.09 -2.47 -2.08
CA GLN A 32 3.32 -1.83 -3.37
C GLN A 32 2.97 -0.34 -3.36
N ARG A 33 1.88 0.03 -2.68
CA ARG A 33 1.49 1.43 -2.51
C ARG A 33 2.53 2.20 -1.69
N GLN A 34 2.96 1.64 -0.57
CA GLN A 34 4.02 2.22 0.26
C GLN A 34 5.31 2.42 -0.55
N ALA A 35 5.72 1.39 -1.30
CA ALA A 35 6.91 1.45 -2.15
C ALA A 35 6.80 2.53 -3.24
N ALA A 36 5.61 2.74 -3.83
CA ALA A 36 5.40 3.78 -4.83
C ALA A 36 5.54 5.19 -4.24
N TYR A 37 5.03 5.43 -3.02
CA TYR A 37 5.26 6.69 -2.34
C TYR A 37 6.75 6.91 -2.01
N ALA A 38 7.44 5.87 -1.54
CA ALA A 38 8.87 5.95 -1.26
C ALA A 38 9.71 6.21 -2.52
N ALA A 39 9.37 5.60 -3.66
CA ALA A 39 10.05 5.81 -4.94
C ALA A 39 9.80 7.21 -5.53
N ALA A 40 8.61 7.76 -5.30
CA ALA A 40 8.24 9.12 -5.68
C ALA A 40 8.73 10.19 -4.69
N ALA A 41 9.24 9.80 -3.52
CA ALA A 41 9.71 10.73 -2.50
C ALA A 41 11.09 11.33 -2.87
N GLY A 42 11.22 12.63 -2.66
CA GLY A 42 12.48 13.35 -2.80
C GLY A 42 13.38 13.25 -1.58
N ALA A 43 14.43 14.07 -1.56
CA ALA A 43 15.34 14.16 -0.43
C ALA A 43 14.61 14.63 0.85
N PRO A 44 15.03 14.14 2.04
CA PRO A 44 14.47 14.60 3.30
C PRO A 44 14.59 16.12 3.48
N VAL A 45 13.51 16.73 3.95
CA VAL A 45 13.44 18.14 4.32
C VAL A 45 13.13 18.29 5.80
N ARG A 46 13.44 19.45 6.38
CA ARG A 46 13.21 19.70 7.81
C ARG A 46 11.77 20.05 8.15
N SER A 47 11.00 20.55 7.19
CA SER A 47 9.67 21.09 7.45
C SER A 47 8.85 21.30 6.17
N PHE A 48 7.54 21.46 6.33
CA PHE A 48 6.65 21.95 5.28
C PHE A 48 5.60 22.93 5.81
N GLN A 49 5.06 23.74 4.91
CA GLN A 49 3.97 24.67 5.22
C GLN A 49 2.61 23.99 5.11
N PHE A 50 1.78 24.20 6.13
CA PHE A 50 0.52 23.54 6.39
C PHE A 50 -0.52 24.58 6.86
N PHE A 51 -1.48 24.87 5.98
CA PHE A 51 -2.63 25.73 6.31
C PHE A 51 -3.92 24.94 6.43
N ASN A 52 -4.04 23.88 5.65
CA ASN A 52 -5.18 22.97 5.64
C ASN A 52 -4.68 21.56 5.32
N LEU A 53 -5.28 20.56 5.97
CA LEU A 53 -5.08 19.16 5.63
C LEU A 53 -6.07 18.81 4.52
N TRP A 54 -5.62 18.86 3.27
CA TRP A 54 -6.47 18.56 2.13
C TRP A 54 -6.94 17.10 2.15
N SER A 55 -5.98 16.19 2.36
CA SER A 55 -6.22 14.76 2.48
C SER A 55 -5.03 14.11 3.18
N TRP A 56 -5.21 12.87 3.60
CA TRP A 56 -4.13 12.06 4.13
C TRP A 56 -4.40 10.59 3.82
N GLU A 57 -3.36 9.77 3.89
CA GLU A 57 -3.47 8.32 3.68
C GLU A 57 -2.44 7.60 4.56
N PRO A 58 -2.85 6.60 5.37
CA PRO A 58 -1.90 5.76 6.07
C PRO A 58 -1.22 4.78 5.09
N LEU A 59 0.10 4.67 5.16
CA LEU A 59 0.89 3.74 4.33
C LEU A 59 1.46 2.57 5.12
N SER A 60 1.69 2.79 6.42
CA SER A 60 1.97 1.75 7.40
C SER A 60 1.61 2.24 8.82
N ASN A 61 2.07 1.55 9.86
CA ASN A 61 1.98 2.06 11.23
C ASN A 61 2.99 3.18 11.53
N THR A 62 3.96 3.41 10.65
CA THR A 62 5.06 4.37 10.87
C THR A 62 5.22 5.37 9.73
N GLU A 63 4.34 5.31 8.72
CA GLU A 63 4.46 6.12 7.52
C GLU A 63 3.07 6.52 7.00
N LEU A 64 2.92 7.78 6.62
CA LEU A 64 1.69 8.33 6.04
C LEU A 64 2.00 9.35 4.95
N ALA A 65 1.09 9.46 3.98
CA ALA A 65 1.09 10.54 3.01
C ALA A 65 0.18 11.68 3.49
N VAL A 66 0.70 12.90 3.48
CA VAL A 66 -0.01 14.12 3.87
C VAL A 66 -0.16 15.01 2.64
N TYR A 67 -1.39 15.34 2.29
CA TYR A 67 -1.71 16.27 1.20
C TYR A 67 -2.06 17.64 1.78
N THR A 68 -1.30 18.64 1.39
CA THR A 68 -1.55 20.04 1.76
C THR A 68 -2.34 20.78 0.68
N ARG A 69 -2.25 20.28 -0.57
CA ARG A 69 -3.00 20.74 -1.75
C ARG A 69 -3.23 19.54 -2.68
N PRO A 70 -4.15 19.65 -3.66
CA PRO A 70 -4.37 18.58 -4.65
C PRO A 70 -3.11 18.15 -5.42
N ASN A 71 -2.14 19.05 -5.60
CA ASN A 71 -0.88 18.81 -6.30
C ASN A 71 0.36 18.92 -5.38
N GLN A 72 0.18 18.81 -4.06
CA GLN A 72 1.28 18.91 -3.11
C GLN A 72 1.11 17.90 -1.98
N ALA A 73 2.04 16.94 -1.93
CA ALA A 73 2.06 15.88 -0.94
C ALA A 73 3.43 15.72 -0.28
N TRP A 74 3.40 15.17 0.93
CA TRP A 74 4.55 14.91 1.78
C TRP A 74 4.45 13.49 2.31
N LEU A 75 5.54 12.73 2.18
CA LEU A 75 5.71 11.45 2.83
C LEU A 75 6.29 11.74 4.21
N VAL A 76 5.55 11.35 5.24
CA VAL A 76 5.86 11.64 6.63
C VAL A 76 6.10 10.32 7.33
N ASP A 77 7.27 10.19 7.95
CA ASP A 77 7.63 9.05 8.77
C ASP A 77 7.43 9.47 10.23
N VAL A 78 6.81 8.62 11.03
CA VAL A 78 6.57 8.83 12.47
C VAL A 78 7.31 7.78 13.27
N GLU A 79 7.38 7.97 14.59
CA GLU A 79 7.99 7.00 15.50
C GLU A 79 7.38 5.59 15.42
N ASP A 80 8.20 4.56 15.71
CA ASP A 80 7.85 3.16 15.48
C ASP A 80 6.63 2.64 16.27
N ASN A 81 6.24 3.32 17.35
CA ASN A 81 5.13 2.93 18.22
C ASN A 81 3.88 3.80 18.05
N CYS A 82 3.67 4.36 16.86
CA CYS A 82 2.51 5.20 16.60
C CYS A 82 1.20 4.39 16.64
N GLN A 83 0.40 4.64 17.67
CA GLN A 83 -0.84 3.92 17.87
C GLN A 83 -1.94 4.43 16.95
N ASN A 84 -2.76 3.50 16.45
CA ASN A 84 -3.98 3.77 15.68
C ASN A 84 -3.75 4.48 14.33
N LEU A 85 -2.52 4.61 13.83
CA LEU A 85 -2.26 5.30 12.56
C LEU A 85 -2.96 4.62 11.38
N TRP A 86 -2.89 3.28 11.31
CA TRP A 86 -3.46 2.51 10.21
C TRP A 86 -4.99 2.47 10.19
N PHE A 87 -5.63 2.61 11.36
CA PHE A 87 -7.07 2.38 11.53
C PHE A 87 -7.86 3.66 11.81
N THR A 88 -7.18 4.78 12.07
CA THR A 88 -7.88 6.04 12.32
C THR A 88 -8.62 6.54 11.08
N ASN A 89 -9.75 7.19 11.28
CA ASN A 89 -10.53 7.83 10.22
C ASN A 89 -10.19 9.31 10.06
N THR A 90 -9.50 9.89 11.04
CA THR A 90 -9.13 11.30 11.06
C THR A 90 -7.75 11.45 11.68
N ILE A 91 -6.95 12.35 11.13
CA ILE A 91 -5.72 12.80 11.78
C ILE A 91 -5.77 14.30 12.04
N GLY A 92 -5.00 14.74 13.03
CA GLY A 92 -4.54 16.12 13.14
C GLY A 92 -3.03 16.19 13.01
N LEU A 93 -2.50 17.37 12.68
CA LEU A 93 -1.08 17.67 12.73
C LEU A 93 -0.87 18.83 13.69
N THR A 94 0.11 18.74 14.57
CA THR A 94 0.61 19.94 15.25
C THR A 94 1.46 20.74 14.27
N ALA A 95 1.45 22.06 14.43
CA ALA A 95 2.27 22.96 13.64
C ALA A 95 2.53 24.24 14.43
N ASN A 96 3.70 24.84 14.22
CA ASN A 96 4.00 26.18 14.72
C ASN A 96 4.04 27.17 13.56
N ALA A 97 3.32 28.30 13.66
CA ALA A 97 3.26 29.32 12.60
C ALA A 97 2.95 28.72 11.20
N SER A 98 1.98 27.78 11.14
CA SER A 98 1.61 27.04 9.92
C SER A 98 2.74 26.18 9.33
N GLN A 99 3.76 25.84 10.11
CA GLN A 99 4.86 24.99 9.68
C GLN A 99 4.91 23.73 10.54
N VAL A 100 4.99 22.58 9.87
CA VAL A 100 5.21 21.27 10.48
C VAL A 100 6.70 20.97 10.38
N GLN A 101 7.34 20.58 11.49
CA GLN A 101 8.78 20.34 11.58
C GLN A 101 9.10 18.93 12.09
N VAL A 102 10.19 18.35 11.59
CA VAL A 102 10.72 17.08 12.11
C VAL A 102 11.08 17.21 13.60
N HIS A 103 10.82 16.15 14.37
CA HIS A 103 11.08 15.98 15.80
C HIS A 103 10.35 16.92 16.76
N PHE A 104 9.69 17.97 16.27
CA PHE A 104 8.91 18.89 17.10
C PHE A 104 7.41 18.61 16.97
N ASP A 105 6.95 18.43 15.73
CA ASP A 105 5.55 18.24 15.45
C ASP A 105 5.13 16.77 15.45
N LYS A 106 3.83 16.57 15.59
CA LYS A 106 3.23 15.26 15.86
C LYS A 106 1.99 15.02 15.02
N VAL A 107 1.75 13.77 14.71
CA VAL A 107 0.50 13.26 14.13
C VAL A 107 -0.44 12.86 15.27
N LEU A 108 -1.66 13.39 15.23
CA LEU A 108 -2.71 13.10 16.20
C LEU A 108 -3.66 12.06 15.60
N THR A 109 -3.70 10.85 16.14
CA THR A 109 -4.53 9.73 15.65
C THR A 109 -5.83 9.53 16.46
N GLY A 110 -6.18 10.52 17.29
CA GLY A 110 -7.38 10.54 18.13
C GLY A 110 -7.08 11.02 19.55
N ARG A 111 -8.11 11.39 20.32
CA ARG A 111 -7.95 11.92 21.70
C ARG A 111 -7.46 10.86 22.71
N ALA A 112 -7.71 9.59 22.43
CA ALA A 112 -7.36 8.47 23.31
C ALA A 112 -5.93 7.94 23.09
N TYR A 113 -5.24 8.40 22.04
CA TYR A 113 -3.93 7.89 21.65
C TYR A 113 -2.84 8.92 21.90
N VAL A 114 -1.64 8.44 22.22
CA VAL A 114 -0.47 9.29 22.36
C VAL A 114 -0.10 9.88 20.99
N PRO A 115 0.13 11.20 20.89
CA PRO A 115 0.58 11.83 19.65
C PRO A 115 1.90 11.26 19.13
N CYS A 116 1.96 10.92 17.84
CA CYS A 116 3.13 10.31 17.22
C CYS A 116 4.11 11.35 16.73
N ILE A 117 5.36 11.30 17.19
CA ILE A 117 6.40 12.26 16.78
C ILE A 117 6.74 12.07 15.29
N ILE A 118 6.82 13.18 14.54
CA ILE A 118 7.27 13.16 13.15
C ILE A 118 8.80 13.03 13.14
N MET A 119 9.30 12.00 12.48
CA MET A 119 10.74 11.69 12.44
C MET A 119 11.39 12.16 11.14
N GLN A 120 10.67 12.09 10.03
CA GLN A 120 11.19 12.49 8.73
C GLN A 120 10.07 13.02 7.84
N ILE A 121 10.42 13.97 6.96
CA ILE A 121 9.52 14.57 5.98
C ILE A 121 10.22 14.52 4.62
N ARG A 122 9.55 14.01 3.60
CA ARG A 122 10.03 14.01 2.22
C ARG A 122 8.95 14.58 1.29
N PRO A 123 9.26 15.50 0.37
CA PRO A 123 8.29 15.94 -0.64
C PRO A 123 8.00 14.78 -1.60
N VAL A 124 6.75 14.63 -2.04
CA VAL A 124 6.36 13.58 -3.00
C VAL A 124 6.15 14.18 -4.37
N ASP A 125 6.83 13.62 -5.37
CA ASP A 125 6.58 13.91 -6.79
C ASP A 125 5.31 13.17 -7.24
N LEU A 126 4.18 13.88 -7.22
CA LEU A 126 2.89 13.31 -7.60
C LEU A 126 2.79 12.92 -9.08
N ALA A 127 3.61 13.51 -9.95
CA ALA A 127 3.64 13.11 -11.35
C ALA A 127 4.29 11.72 -11.48
N ARG A 128 5.41 11.49 -10.79
CA ARG A 128 6.05 10.17 -10.73
C ARG A 128 5.16 9.13 -10.05
N LEU A 129 4.54 9.49 -8.93
CA LEU A 129 3.61 8.60 -8.24
C LEU A 129 2.47 8.13 -9.15
N LYS A 130 1.91 9.03 -9.96
CA LYS A 130 0.84 8.70 -10.90
C LYS A 130 1.31 7.72 -11.98
N VAL A 131 2.52 7.89 -12.50
CA VAL A 131 3.11 6.98 -13.50
C VAL A 131 3.27 5.57 -12.91
N GLU A 132 3.78 5.47 -11.68
CA GLU A 132 3.96 4.19 -10.99
C GLU A 132 2.61 3.50 -10.70
N GLN A 133 1.61 4.24 -10.23
CA GLN A 133 0.27 3.72 -10.01
C GLN A 133 -0.41 3.25 -11.32
N GLN A 134 -0.16 3.92 -12.44
CA GLN A 134 -0.68 3.51 -13.74
C GLN A 134 0.00 2.23 -14.24
N ALA A 135 1.31 2.08 -14.04
CA ALA A 135 2.03 0.86 -14.36
C ALA A 135 1.47 -0.34 -13.57
N GLN A 136 1.22 -0.17 -12.28
CA GLN A 136 0.60 -1.20 -11.43
C GLN A 136 -0.79 -1.60 -11.94
N ARG A 137 -1.66 -0.62 -12.23
CA ARG A 137 -3.01 -0.90 -12.77
C ARG A 137 -2.98 -1.67 -14.09
N LYS A 138 -1.99 -1.44 -14.95
CA LYS A 138 -1.87 -2.18 -16.22
C LYS A 138 -1.49 -3.64 -16.01
N ILE A 139 -0.59 -3.90 -15.06
CA ILE A 139 -0.18 -5.27 -14.68
C ILE A 139 -1.38 -6.03 -14.08
N ASP A 140 -2.14 -5.38 -13.21
CA ASP A 140 -3.32 -5.99 -12.58
C ASP A 140 -4.49 -6.21 -13.56
N ALA A 141 -4.59 -5.40 -14.61
CA ALA A 141 -5.68 -5.43 -15.59
C ALA A 141 -5.39 -6.30 -16.81
N GLU A 142 -4.19 -6.88 -16.94
CA GLU A 142 -3.87 -7.72 -18.10
C GLU A 142 -4.83 -8.93 -18.12
N PRO A 143 -5.60 -9.14 -19.22
CA PRO A 143 -6.64 -10.14 -19.26
C PRO A 143 -6.06 -11.53 -19.09
N ARG A 144 -6.60 -12.27 -18.12
CA ARG A 144 -6.42 -13.72 -18.01
C ARG A 144 -6.71 -14.34 -19.39
N PRO A 145 -5.82 -15.17 -19.95
CA PRO A 145 -6.12 -15.93 -21.16
C PRO A 145 -7.47 -16.61 -21.00
N ALA A 146 -8.35 -16.42 -21.98
CA ALA A 146 -9.66 -17.05 -21.98
C ALA A 146 -9.46 -18.56 -21.87
N GLU A 147 -10.10 -19.16 -20.86
CA GLU A 147 -10.23 -20.59 -20.68
C GLU A 147 -10.59 -21.22 -22.03
N GLN A 148 -9.68 -22.03 -22.60
CA GLN A 148 -10.02 -22.81 -23.78
C GLN A 148 -11.07 -23.85 -23.37
N PRO A 149 -12.17 -24.02 -24.11
CA PRO A 149 -13.21 -24.97 -23.73
C PRO A 149 -12.61 -26.37 -23.60
N VAL A 150 -12.80 -27.01 -22.44
CA VAL A 150 -12.33 -28.36 -22.18
C VAL A 150 -13.11 -29.33 -23.09
N PRO A 151 -12.48 -30.04 -24.05
CA PRO A 151 -13.17 -31.03 -24.85
C PRO A 151 -13.44 -32.25 -23.96
N GLY A 152 -14.71 -32.54 -23.65
CA GLY A 152 -15.07 -33.80 -23.01
C GLY A 152 -16.09 -33.77 -21.86
N GLN A 153 -16.93 -32.74 -21.74
CA GLN A 153 -18.14 -32.87 -20.90
C GLN A 153 -19.20 -33.71 -21.62
N SER A 154 -19.03 -35.03 -21.54
CA SER A 154 -20.08 -36.01 -21.83
C SER A 154 -21.10 -35.97 -20.68
N SER A 155 -22.23 -35.30 -20.92
CA SER A 155 -23.39 -35.35 -20.03
C SER A 155 -24.14 -36.66 -20.31
N GLY A 156 -24.10 -37.60 -19.36
CA GLY A 156 -24.91 -38.81 -19.39
C GLY A 156 -26.40 -38.47 -19.22
N GLY A 157 -27.24 -39.10 -20.04
CA GLY A 157 -28.70 -39.12 -19.89
C GLY A 157 -29.17 -40.34 -19.10
#